data_AF-A0A7Z0CM70-F1
#
_entry.id   AF-A0A7Z0CM70-F1
#
_cell.length_a   1.000
_cell.length_b   1.000
_cell.length_c   1.000
_cell.angle_alpha   90.00
_cell.angle_beta   90.00
_cell.angle_gamma   90.00
#
_symmetry.space_group_name_H-M   'P 1'
#
loop_
_entity.id
_entity.type
_entity.pdbx_description
1 polymer ?
#
loop_
_entity_poly.entity_id
_entity_poly.type
_entity_poly.pdbx_seq_one_letter_code
_entity_poly.pdbx_strand_id
1 'polypeptide(L)'
;METTPDLSPLVDQLQGEEYDVTEPLPGVLHVRGRFSNPERIALRAAADAGDLAVAVWATSHHDDWALVAWNRPDLVTITQKGATPQRWRHRRIPETLRPDAQTFLEGASSPFDIVTRPKHQPTDAAREILGRFSITDPPPPGWVPPVVEVPVVEVPVVRKSTLPTATGTRKATTPRAPKAPAKPVKAEPVVAVCPTCFMAIPATGICDNCG
;
A
#
# COMPACT_ATOMS: atom_id res chain seq x y z
N MET A 1 29.50 21.53 -1.22
CA MET A 1 28.25 22.08 -1.78
C MET A 1 27.70 20.98 -2.66
N GLU A 2 26.84 20.14 -2.12
CA GLU A 2 26.14 19.14 -2.96
C GLU A 2 25.19 19.92 -3.87
N THR A 3 25.42 19.79 -5.17
CA THR A 3 24.60 20.42 -6.21
C THR A 3 23.22 19.81 -6.13
N THR A 4 22.21 20.59 -5.73
CA THR A 4 20.81 20.17 -5.81
C THR A 4 20.51 19.73 -7.25
N PRO A 5 19.93 18.55 -7.48
CA PRO A 5 19.60 18.09 -8.82
C PRO A 5 18.60 19.05 -9.46
N ASP A 6 18.81 19.40 -10.73
CA ASP A 6 17.85 20.20 -11.49
C ASP A 6 16.65 19.33 -11.86
N LEU A 7 15.52 19.60 -11.21
CA LEU A 7 14.25 18.89 -11.42
C LEU A 7 13.31 19.63 -12.38
N SER A 8 13.71 20.77 -12.94
CA SER A 8 12.85 21.61 -13.79
C SER A 8 12.20 20.84 -14.95
N PRO A 9 12.92 19.98 -15.70
CA PRO A 9 12.30 19.20 -16.78
C PRO A 9 11.21 18.24 -16.30
N LEU A 10 11.38 17.65 -15.11
CA LEU A 10 10.40 16.75 -14.51
C LEU A 10 9.17 17.53 -14.03
N VAL A 11 9.37 18.72 -13.46
CA VAL A 11 8.29 19.63 -13.06
C VAL A 11 7.47 20.03 -14.29
N ASP A 12 8.12 20.48 -15.37
CA ASP A 12 7.46 20.87 -16.61
C ASP A 12 6.63 19.72 -17.21
N GLN A 13 7.18 18.51 -17.21
CA GLN A 13 6.47 17.31 -17.69
C GLN A 13 5.21 17.05 -16.85
N LEU A 14 5.33 17.03 -15.52
CA LEU A 14 4.22 16.73 -14.62
C LEU A 14 3.13 17.82 -14.66
N GLN A 15 3.51 19.08 -14.77
CA GLN A 15 2.57 20.19 -14.94
C GLN A 15 1.87 20.14 -16.32
N GLY A 16 2.58 19.71 -17.36
CA GLY A 16 1.99 19.43 -18.68
C GLY A 16 0.94 18.31 -18.67
N GLU A 17 1.00 17.41 -17.68
CA GLU A 17 -0.03 16.39 -17.40
C GLU A 17 -1.17 16.90 -16.50
N GLU A 18 -1.26 18.22 -16.27
CA GLU A 18 -2.27 18.91 -15.46
C GLU A 18 -2.21 18.56 -13.95
N TYR A 19 -1.04 18.14 -13.45
CA TYR A 19 -0.81 18.01 -12.01
C TYR A 19 -0.38 19.34 -11.39
N ASP A 20 -0.79 19.57 -10.14
CA ASP A 20 -0.24 20.63 -9.30
C ASP A 20 1.07 20.13 -8.69
N VAL A 21 2.17 20.80 -8.99
CA VAL A 21 3.52 20.37 -8.60
C VAL A 21 4.21 21.49 -7.85
N THR A 22 4.68 21.18 -6.65
CA THR A 22 5.49 22.09 -5.83
C THR A 22 6.80 21.39 -5.43
N GLU A 23 7.84 22.18 -5.16
CA GLU A 23 9.11 21.67 -4.62
C GLU A 23 9.25 22.13 -3.15
N PRO A 24 8.70 21.40 -2.16
CA PRO A 24 8.74 21.80 -0.76
C PRO A 24 10.16 21.79 -0.15
N LEU A 25 11.05 20.95 -0.68
CA LEU A 25 12.44 20.80 -0.25
C LEU A 25 13.34 20.58 -1.47
N PRO A 26 14.64 20.92 -1.42
CA PRO A 26 15.56 20.68 -2.52
C PRO A 26 15.58 19.20 -2.94
N GLY A 27 15.29 18.92 -4.22
CA GLY A 27 15.26 17.56 -4.73
C GLY A 27 14.00 16.77 -4.35
N VAL A 28 12.96 17.43 -3.85
CA VAL A 28 11.71 16.81 -3.40
C VAL A 28 10.51 17.45 -4.08
N LEU A 29 9.74 16.66 -4.84
CA LEU A 29 8.50 17.12 -5.47
C LEU A 29 7.28 16.70 -4.64
N HIS A 30 6.27 17.56 -4.63
CA HIS A 30 4.93 17.23 -4.18
C HIS A 30 3.95 17.42 -5.33
N VAL A 31 3.42 16.30 -5.81
CA VAL A 31 2.45 16.20 -6.90
C VAL A 31 1.06 15.99 -6.32
N ARG A 32 0.13 16.87 -6.69
CA ARG A 32 -1.30 16.75 -6.36
C ARG A 32 -2.11 16.67 -7.65
N GLY A 33 -3.18 15.89 -7.63
CA GLY A 33 -4.02 15.77 -8.83
C GLY A 33 -5.19 14.81 -8.70
N ARG A 34 -5.93 14.68 -9.80
CA ARG A 34 -7.08 13.78 -9.93
C ARG A 34 -6.63 12.38 -10.35
N PHE A 35 -6.09 11.63 -9.40
CA PHE A 35 -5.74 10.22 -9.56
C PHE A 35 -6.13 9.42 -8.32
N SER A 36 -6.34 8.11 -8.47
CA SER A 36 -6.70 7.19 -7.37
C SER A 36 -5.53 6.39 -6.81
N ASN A 37 -4.40 6.34 -7.53
CA ASN A 37 -3.21 5.59 -7.13
C ASN A 37 -2.00 6.53 -7.00
N PRO A 38 -1.77 7.13 -5.82
CA PRO A 38 -0.63 8.01 -5.59
C PRO A 38 0.71 7.29 -5.75
N GLU A 39 0.81 6.02 -5.35
CA GLU A 39 2.06 5.23 -5.47
C GLU A 39 2.51 5.13 -6.93
N ARG A 40 1.57 4.90 -7.86
CA ARG A 40 1.88 4.85 -9.29
C ARG A 40 2.42 6.17 -9.83
N ILE A 41 1.84 7.30 -9.41
CA ILE A 41 2.30 8.63 -9.85
C ILE A 41 3.71 8.90 -9.33
N ALA A 42 3.95 8.63 -8.04
CA ALA A 42 5.26 8.85 -7.44
C ALA A 42 6.35 7.94 -8.03
N LEU A 43 6.04 6.66 -8.31
CA LEU A 43 6.98 5.73 -8.94
C LEU A 43 7.30 6.11 -10.38
N ARG A 44 6.30 6.56 -11.16
CA ARG A 44 6.52 7.06 -12.52
C ARG A 44 7.39 8.30 -12.53
N ALA A 45 7.10 9.29 -11.67
CA ALA A 45 7.93 10.49 -11.56
C ALA A 45 9.38 10.15 -11.17
N ALA A 46 9.59 9.22 -10.23
CA ALA A 46 10.91 8.72 -9.88
C ALA A 46 11.61 8.01 -11.04
N ALA A 47 10.86 7.27 -11.87
CA ALA A 47 11.42 6.64 -13.06
C ALA A 47 11.80 7.64 -14.14
N ASP A 48 11.02 8.71 -14.32
CA ASP A 48 11.27 9.76 -15.31
C ASP A 48 12.43 10.67 -14.89
N ALA A 49 12.73 10.76 -13.60
CA ALA A 49 13.97 11.37 -13.08
C ALA A 49 15.25 10.60 -13.49
N GLY A 50 15.11 9.36 -13.98
CA GLY A 50 16.25 8.53 -14.41
C GLY A 50 17.17 8.17 -13.25
N ASP A 51 18.43 8.58 -13.32
CA ASP A 51 19.44 8.34 -12.27
C ASP A 51 19.57 9.53 -11.29
N LEU A 52 18.79 10.60 -11.48
CA LEU A 52 18.75 11.71 -10.53
C LEU A 52 18.11 11.24 -9.22
N ALA A 53 18.77 11.56 -8.10
CA ALA A 53 18.20 11.34 -6.79
C ALA A 53 17.00 12.28 -6.60
N VAL A 54 15.83 11.72 -6.30
CA VAL A 54 14.59 12.49 -6.12
C VAL A 54 13.71 11.85 -5.05
N ALA A 55 12.99 12.66 -4.30
CA ALA A 55 11.84 12.21 -3.53
C ALA A 55 10.55 12.82 -4.09
N VAL A 56 9.49 12.02 -4.14
CA VAL A 56 8.20 12.44 -4.70
C VAL A 56 7.10 12.06 -3.73
N TRP A 57 6.44 13.07 -3.18
CA TRP A 57 5.11 12.92 -2.62
C TRP A 57 4.09 12.99 -3.75
N ALA A 58 3.15 12.04 -3.76
CA ALA A 58 1.93 12.13 -4.56
C ALA A 58 0.73 12.10 -3.62
N THR A 59 -0.14 13.11 -3.68
CA THR A 59 -1.40 13.16 -2.92
C THR A 59 -2.58 13.15 -3.88
N SER A 60 -3.43 12.14 -3.72
CA SER A 60 -4.65 11.97 -4.50
C SER A 60 -5.75 12.95 -4.09
N HIS A 61 -6.78 13.05 -4.92
CA HIS A 61 -8.04 13.74 -4.60
C HIS A 61 -8.87 13.10 -3.47
N HIS A 62 -8.45 11.93 -2.93
CA HIS A 62 -9.04 11.31 -1.74
C HIS A 62 -8.18 11.51 -0.48
N ASP A 63 -7.17 12.39 -0.54
CA ASP A 63 -6.19 12.63 0.52
C ASP A 63 -5.33 11.41 0.92
N ASP A 64 -5.43 10.31 0.16
CA ASP A 64 -4.44 9.24 0.17
C ASP A 64 -3.13 9.75 -0.42
N TRP A 65 -2.00 9.30 0.14
CA TRP A 65 -0.70 9.71 -0.33
C TRP A 65 0.32 8.58 -0.40
N ALA A 66 1.33 8.80 -1.23
CA ALA A 66 2.53 8.00 -1.29
C ALA A 66 3.76 8.90 -1.28
N LEU A 67 4.82 8.45 -0.62
CA LEU A 67 6.16 9.00 -0.71
C LEU A 67 7.06 7.96 -1.36
N VAL A 68 7.70 8.33 -2.46
CA VAL A 68 8.75 7.55 -3.11
C VAL A 68 10.05 8.32 -3.00
N ALA A 69 11.06 7.72 -2.36
CA ALA A 69 12.42 8.25 -2.38
C ALA A 69 13.29 7.33 -3.24
N TRP A 70 13.83 7.89 -4.31
CA TRP A 70 14.65 7.20 -5.29
C TRP A 70 16.06 7.77 -5.27
N ASN A 71 17.02 6.87 -5.01
CA ASN A 71 18.43 7.18 -5.09
C ASN A 71 19.14 5.87 -5.42
N ARG A 72 19.41 5.64 -6.72
CA ARG A 72 19.88 4.35 -7.23
C ARG A 72 21.03 3.80 -6.37
N PRO A 73 20.99 2.52 -5.96
CA PRO A 73 19.99 1.49 -6.31
C PRO A 73 18.78 1.42 -5.36
N ASP A 74 18.70 2.29 -4.36
CA ASP A 74 17.73 2.18 -3.28
C ASP A 74 16.42 2.90 -3.65
N LEU A 75 15.30 2.16 -3.54
CA LEU A 75 13.95 2.68 -3.71
C LEU A 75 13.18 2.47 -2.40
N VAL A 76 12.77 3.57 -1.77
CA VAL A 76 11.89 3.55 -0.61
C VAL A 76 10.50 4.00 -1.05
N THR A 77 9.48 3.23 -0.66
CA THR A 77 8.08 3.57 -0.90
C THR A 77 7.31 3.51 0.41
N ILE A 78 6.57 4.57 0.72
CA ILE A 78 5.71 4.69 1.89
C ILE A 78 4.33 5.07 1.38
N THR A 79 3.31 4.32 1.80
CA THR A 79 1.92 4.59 1.38
C THR A 79 1.03 4.73 2.60
N GLN A 80 0.06 5.63 2.49
CA GLN A 80 -0.97 5.88 3.48
C GLN A 80 -2.31 5.97 2.75
N LYS A 81 -3.25 5.09 3.12
CA LYS A 81 -4.62 5.11 2.60
C LYS A 81 -5.60 5.38 3.72
N GLY A 82 -6.25 6.54 3.70
CA GLY A 82 -7.11 7.02 4.78
C GLY A 82 -6.44 6.86 6.15
N ALA A 83 -7.10 6.13 7.05
CA ALA A 83 -6.60 5.87 8.40
C ALA A 83 -5.82 4.55 8.57
N THR A 84 -5.54 3.83 7.49
CA THR A 84 -4.75 2.58 7.58
C THR A 84 -3.32 2.87 8.05
N PRO A 85 -2.64 1.94 8.74
CA PRO A 85 -1.25 2.15 9.11
C PRO A 85 -0.36 2.36 7.89
N GLN A 86 0.62 3.26 7.99
CA GLN A 86 1.61 3.49 6.95
C GLN A 86 2.30 2.18 6.56
N ARG A 87 2.43 1.96 5.26
CA ARG A 87 3.09 0.77 4.73
C ARG A 87 4.44 1.14 4.11
N TRP A 88 5.51 0.75 4.80
CA TRP A 88 6.87 0.93 4.30
C TRP A 88 7.33 -0.25 3.43
N ARG A 89 8.10 0.09 2.41
CA ARG A 89 8.82 -0.84 1.54
C ARG A 89 10.17 -0.24 1.18
N HIS A 90 11.22 -1.04 1.30
CA HIS A 90 12.57 -0.67 0.88
C HIS A 90 13.06 -1.75 -0.08
N ARG A 91 13.54 -1.32 -1.26
CA ARG A 91 13.99 -2.21 -2.33
C ARG A 91 15.37 -1.79 -2.80
N ARG A 92 16.16 -2.78 -3.25
CA ARG A 92 17.35 -2.53 -4.06
C ARG A 92 17.10 -2.98 -5.49
N ILE A 93 17.03 -2.01 -6.39
CA ILE A 93 16.67 -2.23 -7.79
C ILE A 93 17.95 -2.44 -8.62
N PRO A 94 18.02 -3.49 -9.45
CA PRO A 94 19.14 -3.68 -10.38
C PRO A 94 19.16 -2.59 -11.46
N GLU A 95 20.31 -2.37 -12.07
CA GLU A 95 20.50 -1.34 -13.12
C GLU A 95 19.57 -1.51 -14.32
N THR A 96 19.15 -2.74 -14.61
CA THR A 96 18.24 -3.08 -15.71
C THR A 96 16.78 -2.73 -15.45
N LEU A 97 16.41 -2.38 -14.21
CA LEU A 97 15.03 -2.06 -13.84
C LEU A 97 14.89 -0.59 -13.46
N ARG A 98 13.71 -0.04 -13.79
CA ARG A 98 13.26 1.30 -13.42
C ARG A 98 12.34 1.23 -12.19
N PRO A 99 12.21 2.33 -11.42
CA PRO A 99 11.31 2.43 -10.27
C PRO A 99 9.84 2.08 -10.57
N ASP A 100 9.36 2.33 -11.79
CA ASP A 100 7.97 2.13 -12.21
C ASP A 100 7.71 0.75 -12.85
N ALA A 101 8.67 -0.17 -12.80
CA ALA A 101 8.49 -1.51 -13.36
C ALA A 101 7.24 -2.20 -12.76
N GLN A 102 6.48 -2.91 -13.60
CA GLN A 102 5.20 -3.54 -13.22
C GLN A 102 5.30 -4.40 -11.95
N THR A 103 6.43 -5.08 -11.75
CA THR A 103 6.73 -5.89 -10.54
C THR A 103 6.62 -5.09 -9.23
N PHE A 104 6.71 -3.76 -9.28
CA PHE A 104 6.59 -2.86 -8.13
C PHE A 104 5.19 -2.22 -8.00
N LEU A 105 4.44 -2.09 -9.10
CA LEU A 105 3.14 -1.41 -9.15
C LEU A 105 1.99 -2.22 -8.52
N GLU A 106 2.07 -3.55 -8.52
CA GLU A 106 0.98 -4.41 -8.04
C GLU A 106 0.96 -4.60 -6.51
N GLY A 107 1.86 -3.93 -5.79
CA GLY A 107 1.89 -3.99 -4.33
C GLY A 107 2.20 -5.38 -3.75
N ALA A 108 2.58 -6.34 -4.60
CA ALA A 108 3.06 -7.67 -4.26
C ALA A 108 4.47 -7.62 -3.67
N SER A 109 4.88 -8.68 -2.98
CA SER A 109 6.27 -8.81 -2.55
C SER A 109 7.16 -8.99 -3.79
N SER A 110 8.21 -8.19 -3.88
CA SER A 110 9.19 -8.30 -4.96
C SER A 110 10.42 -9.09 -4.48
N PRO A 111 11.13 -9.84 -5.35
CA PRO A 111 12.42 -10.43 -4.99
C PRO A 111 13.47 -9.38 -4.59
N PHE A 112 13.24 -8.11 -4.95
CA PHE A 112 14.12 -6.98 -4.61
C PHE A 112 13.76 -6.31 -3.27
N ASP A 113 12.68 -6.74 -2.61
CA ASP A 113 12.27 -6.20 -1.31
C ASP A 113 13.28 -6.62 -0.23
N ILE A 114 13.78 -5.64 0.54
CA ILE A 114 14.48 -5.89 1.79
C ILE A 114 13.44 -6.30 2.82
N VAL A 115 13.45 -7.59 3.19
CA VAL A 115 12.46 -8.16 4.10
C VAL A 115 12.64 -7.60 5.50
N THR A 116 11.64 -6.86 5.99
CA THR A 116 11.60 -6.36 7.36
C THR A 116 10.77 -7.25 8.28
N ARG A 117 11.20 -7.35 9.54
CA ARG A 117 10.47 -8.00 10.62
C ARG A 117 10.51 -7.09 11.86
N PRO A 118 9.39 -6.51 12.31
CA PRO A 118 8.03 -6.63 11.76
C PRO A 118 7.90 -6.12 10.31
N LYS A 119 6.94 -6.66 9.57
CA LYS A 119 6.68 -6.23 8.17
C LYS A 119 6.30 -4.75 8.14
N HIS A 120 6.62 -4.11 7.02
CA HIS A 120 6.24 -2.73 6.73
C HIS A 120 6.78 -1.69 7.71
N GLN A 121 7.88 -2.02 8.38
CA GLN A 121 8.62 -1.07 9.21
C GLN A 121 9.78 -0.46 8.41
N PRO A 122 10.18 0.79 8.73
CA PRO A 122 11.39 1.40 8.18
C PRO A 122 12.64 0.63 8.57
N THR A 123 13.56 0.44 7.63
CA THR A 123 14.96 0.05 7.92
C THR A 123 15.79 1.30 8.18
N ASP A 124 16.93 1.16 8.87
CA ASP A 124 17.84 2.29 9.09
C ASP A 124 18.35 2.87 7.77
N ALA A 125 18.69 2.01 6.81
CA ALA A 125 19.05 2.44 5.46
C ALA A 125 17.91 3.22 4.76
N ALA A 126 16.64 2.88 5.01
CA ALA A 126 15.53 3.61 4.40
C ALA A 126 15.40 5.01 5.02
N ARG A 127 15.63 5.13 6.34
CA ARG A 127 15.70 6.43 7.01
C ARG A 127 16.88 7.26 6.54
N GLU A 128 18.03 6.65 6.27
CA GLU A 128 19.19 7.34 5.70
C GLU A 128 18.87 7.92 4.32
N ILE A 129 18.19 7.16 3.46
CA ILE A 129 17.74 7.65 2.14
C ILE A 129 16.81 8.85 2.29
N LEU A 130 15.81 8.79 3.18
CA LEU A 130 14.92 9.93 3.47
C LEU A 130 15.71 11.14 4.01
N GLY A 131 16.70 10.90 4.86
CA GLY A 131 17.58 11.93 5.43
C GLY A 131 18.36 12.72 4.39
N ARG A 132 18.73 12.12 3.26
CA ARG A 132 19.38 12.83 2.13
C ARG A 132 18.51 13.93 1.54
N PHE A 133 17.19 13.72 1.57
CA PHE A 133 16.19 14.69 1.13
C PHE A 133 15.72 15.62 2.25
N SER A 134 16.36 15.57 3.43
CA SER A 134 15.92 16.27 4.65
C SER A 134 14.49 15.91 5.10
N ILE A 135 14.00 14.74 4.72
CA ILE A 135 12.67 14.24 5.12
C ILE A 135 12.82 13.51 6.46
N THR A 136 12.30 14.11 7.53
CA THR A 136 12.34 13.54 8.88
C THR A 136 11.06 12.81 9.25
N ASP A 137 9.92 13.20 8.67
CA ASP A 137 8.61 12.58 8.86
C ASP A 137 7.99 12.24 7.48
N PRO A 138 7.46 11.02 7.26
CA PRO A 138 6.93 10.61 5.97
C PRO A 138 5.72 11.37 5.41
N PRO A 139 4.73 11.83 6.21
CA PRO A 139 3.56 12.52 5.68
C PRO A 139 3.94 13.78 4.91
N PRO A 140 3.22 14.11 3.82
CA PRO A 140 3.48 15.34 3.08
C PRO A 140 3.19 16.57 3.96
N PRO A 141 3.87 17.71 3.69
CA PRO A 141 3.67 18.93 4.45
C PRO A 141 2.19 19.36 4.51
N GLY A 142 1.71 19.62 5.72
CA GLY A 142 0.32 20.05 5.97
C GLY A 142 -0.73 18.94 5.95
N TRP A 143 -0.35 17.67 5.77
CA TRP A 143 -1.30 16.56 5.86
C TRP A 143 -1.69 16.29 7.32
N VAL A 144 -2.98 16.08 7.54
CA VAL A 144 -3.54 15.76 8.85
C VAL A 144 -4.15 14.35 8.77
N PRO A 145 -3.84 13.44 9.71
CA PRO A 145 -4.46 12.13 9.75
C PRO A 145 -5.98 12.24 9.81
N PRO A 146 -6.74 11.48 8.99
CA PRO A 146 -8.18 11.45 9.13
C PRO A 146 -8.53 10.94 10.52
N VAL A 147 -9.29 11.73 11.27
CA VAL A 147 -9.73 11.37 12.62
C VAL A 147 -10.67 10.19 12.50
N VAL A 148 -10.22 9.01 12.92
CA VAL A 148 -11.10 7.87 13.11
C VAL A 148 -11.84 8.09 14.42
N GLU A 149 -13.07 8.58 14.34
CA GLU A 149 -14.01 8.44 15.46
C GLU A 149 -14.29 6.95 15.62
N VAL A 150 -13.53 6.29 16.49
CA VAL A 150 -13.80 4.90 16.86
C VAL A 150 -15.13 4.90 17.61
N PRO A 151 -16.21 4.30 17.09
CA PRO A 151 -17.39 4.09 17.90
C PRO A 151 -16.94 3.23 19.07
N VAL A 152 -17.09 3.74 20.29
CA VAL A 152 -16.82 2.98 21.51
C VAL A 152 -17.87 1.86 21.56
N VAL A 153 -17.56 0.73 20.93
CA VAL A 153 -18.33 -0.49 21.09
C VAL A 153 -18.02 -0.97 22.50
N GLU A 154 -18.96 -0.73 23.42
CA GLU A 154 -18.92 -1.28 24.77
C GLU A 154 -18.74 -2.80 24.68
N VAL A 155 -17.56 -3.28 25.05
CA VAL A 155 -17.27 -4.71 25.06
C VAL A 155 -18.08 -5.33 26.21
N PRO A 156 -19.01 -6.27 25.95
CA PRO A 156 -19.68 -6.95 27.05
C PRO A 156 -18.64 -7.75 27.83
N VAL A 157 -18.54 -7.42 29.12
CA VAL A 157 -17.65 -8.06 30.09
C VAL A 157 -17.88 -9.58 30.05
N VAL A 158 -16.90 -10.30 29.52
CA VAL A 158 -16.84 -11.77 29.58
C VAL A 158 -16.82 -12.15 31.05
N ARG A 159 -17.95 -12.68 31.55
CA ARG A 159 -18.03 -13.25 32.90
C ARG A 159 -17.02 -14.38 33.00
N LYS A 160 -16.08 -14.26 33.94
CA LYS A 160 -15.14 -15.32 34.30
C LYS A 160 -15.92 -16.59 34.65
N SER A 161 -15.78 -17.62 33.82
CA SER A 161 -16.31 -18.96 34.11
C SER A 161 -15.42 -19.59 35.19
N THR A 162 -15.92 -19.66 36.42
CA THR A 162 -15.32 -20.48 37.49
C THR A 162 -15.47 -21.95 37.13
N LEU A 163 -14.34 -22.64 36.92
CA LEU A 163 -14.28 -24.10 36.81
C LEU A 163 -14.65 -24.73 38.15
N PRO A 164 -15.60 -25.67 38.23
CA PRO A 164 -15.75 -26.52 39.40
C PRO A 164 -14.73 -27.69 39.34
N THR A 165 -14.00 -27.85 40.43
CA THR A 165 -13.19 -29.04 40.77
C THR A 165 -14.08 -30.28 40.80
N ALA A 166 -13.78 -31.27 39.96
CA ALA A 166 -14.48 -32.54 39.94
C ALA A 166 -13.69 -33.60 40.74
N THR A 167 -14.22 -33.98 41.91
CA THR A 167 -13.95 -35.24 42.59
C THR A 167 -15.16 -36.17 42.37
N GLY A 168 -14.95 -37.39 41.88
CA GLY A 168 -15.93 -38.48 42.05
C GLY A 168 -16.29 -39.31 40.81
N THR A 169 -15.75 -40.54 40.79
CA THR A 169 -16.35 -41.84 40.42
C THR A 169 -17.24 -42.04 39.18
N ARG A 170 -16.85 -43.07 38.41
CA ARG A 170 -17.41 -43.61 37.16
C ARG A 170 -18.89 -44.02 37.25
N LYS A 171 -19.61 -43.83 36.14
CA LYS A 171 -20.60 -44.79 35.62
C LYS A 171 -20.60 -44.79 34.09
N ALA A 172 -20.49 -45.98 33.51
CA ALA A 172 -20.50 -46.21 32.07
C ALA A 172 -21.88 -45.92 31.48
N THR A 173 -21.90 -45.17 30.37
CA THR A 173 -23.09 -45.00 29.53
C THR A 173 -22.69 -45.15 28.06
N THR A 174 -23.52 -45.86 27.31
CA THR A 174 -23.36 -46.39 25.96
C THR A 174 -23.04 -45.32 24.89
N PRO A 175 -22.33 -45.69 23.80
CA PRO A 175 -21.92 -44.75 22.76
C PRO A 175 -23.11 -44.31 21.91
N ARG A 176 -23.27 -42.99 21.75
CA ARG A 176 -24.26 -42.37 20.86
C ARG A 176 -23.76 -42.39 19.42
N ALA A 177 -24.62 -42.82 18.51
CA ALA A 177 -24.36 -42.94 17.07
C ALA A 177 -23.86 -41.63 16.43
N PRO A 178 -22.99 -41.70 15.40
CA PRO A 178 -22.44 -40.54 14.72
C PRO A 178 -23.53 -39.76 13.96
N LYS A 179 -23.44 -38.43 14.04
CA LYS A 179 -24.34 -37.48 13.39
C LYS A 179 -24.03 -37.44 11.88
N ALA A 180 -25.07 -37.50 11.05
CA ALA A 180 -24.99 -37.48 9.59
C ALA A 180 -24.23 -36.25 9.04
N PRO A 181 -23.58 -36.36 7.86
CA PRO A 181 -22.77 -35.29 7.29
C PRO A 181 -23.63 -34.11 6.82
N ALA A 182 -23.04 -32.92 6.88
CA ALA A 182 -23.67 -31.65 6.50
C ALA A 182 -24.05 -31.62 5.01
N LYS A 183 -25.12 -30.88 4.71
CA LYS A 183 -25.64 -30.65 3.34
C LYS A 183 -24.58 -30.00 2.44
N PRO A 184 -24.64 -30.19 1.10
CA PRO A 184 -23.65 -29.66 0.17
C PRO A 184 -23.68 -28.12 0.13
N VAL A 185 -22.50 -27.52 0.15
CA VAL A 185 -22.29 -26.08 -0.06
C VAL A 185 -22.67 -25.75 -1.51
N LYS A 186 -23.51 -24.72 -1.71
CA LYS A 186 -23.83 -24.19 -3.04
C LYS A 186 -22.53 -23.82 -3.75
N ALA A 187 -22.36 -24.30 -4.99
CA ALA A 187 -21.25 -23.90 -5.84
C ALA A 187 -21.25 -22.37 -6.02
N GLU A 188 -20.08 -21.76 -5.85
CA GLU A 188 -19.87 -20.33 -6.08
C GLU A 188 -20.11 -20.01 -7.56
N PRO A 189 -20.81 -18.91 -7.89
CA PRO A 189 -21.09 -18.54 -9.27
C PRO A 189 -19.78 -18.19 -9.98
N VAL A 190 -19.49 -18.91 -11.06
CA VAL A 190 -18.34 -18.63 -11.94
C VAL A 190 -18.60 -17.30 -12.63
N VAL A 191 -17.82 -16.28 -12.25
CA VAL A 191 -17.88 -14.95 -12.87
C VAL A 191 -17.19 -15.03 -14.23
N ALA A 192 -17.93 -14.76 -15.30
CA ALA A 192 -17.36 -14.64 -16.63
C ALA A 192 -16.43 -13.42 -16.69
N VAL A 193 -15.25 -13.55 -17.30
CA VAL A 193 -14.25 -12.49 -17.38
C VAL A 193 -14.03 -12.09 -18.84
N CYS A 194 -13.98 -10.79 -19.11
CA CYS A 194 -13.78 -10.25 -20.45
C CYS A 194 -12.39 -10.61 -20.98
N PRO A 195 -12.26 -11.22 -22.17
CA PRO A 195 -10.94 -11.61 -22.70
C PRO A 195 -10.10 -10.41 -23.15
N THR A 196 -10.71 -9.25 -23.35
CA THR A 196 -10.03 -8.05 -23.86
C THR A 196 -9.47 -7.19 -22.73
N CYS A 197 -10.24 -7.00 -21.65
CA CYS A 197 -9.84 -6.13 -20.54
C CYS A 197 -9.82 -6.81 -19.17
N PHE A 198 -10.08 -8.12 -19.11
CA PHE A 198 -10.03 -8.95 -17.90
C PHE A 198 -10.89 -8.50 -16.72
N MET A 199 -11.91 -7.67 -16.97
CA MET A 199 -12.93 -7.29 -15.99
C MET A 199 -14.05 -8.32 -15.95
N ALA A 200 -14.73 -8.44 -14.80
CA ALA A 200 -15.91 -9.28 -14.65
C ALA A 200 -17.02 -8.81 -15.60
N ILE A 201 -17.51 -9.71 -16.45
CA ILE A 201 -18.63 -9.45 -17.34
C ILE A 201 -19.92 -9.52 -16.52
N PRO A 202 -20.75 -8.47 -16.51
CA PRO A 202 -22.07 -8.52 -15.89
C PRO A 202 -22.96 -9.58 -16.55
N ALA A 203 -24.05 -9.98 -15.89
CA ALA A 203 -24.95 -11.02 -16.39
C ALA A 203 -25.58 -10.73 -17.77
N THR A 204 -25.47 -9.49 -18.25
CA THR A 204 -25.89 -9.05 -19.59
C THR A 204 -24.99 -9.59 -20.71
N GLY A 205 -23.79 -10.10 -20.39
CA GLY A 205 -22.88 -10.72 -21.35
C GLY A 205 -22.02 -9.74 -22.16
N ILE A 206 -22.17 -8.43 -21.92
CA ILE A 206 -21.42 -7.36 -22.59
C ILE A 206 -20.53 -6.66 -21.57
N CYS A 207 -19.26 -6.42 -21.94
CA CYS A 207 -18.31 -5.73 -21.06
C CYS A 207 -18.55 -4.22 -21.11
N ASP A 208 -18.81 -3.60 -19.96
CA ASP A 208 -19.09 -2.16 -19.84
C ASP A 208 -17.95 -1.26 -20.36
N ASN A 209 -16.73 -1.80 -20.49
CA ASN A 209 -15.55 -1.05 -20.95
C ASN A 209 -15.16 -1.34 -22.41
N CYS A 210 -15.60 -2.46 -23.00
CA CYS A 210 -15.22 -2.85 -24.36
C CYS A 210 -16.37 -2.80 -25.37
N GLY A 211 -17.63 -2.81 -24.90
CA GLY A 211 -18.83 -2.85 -25.75
C GLY A 211 -19.16 -4.23 -26.29
#